data_AF-A0A2V2DV79-F1
#
_entry.id   AF-A0A2V2DV79-F1
#
_cell.length_a   1.000
_cell.length_b   1.000
_cell.length_c   1.000
_cell.angle_alpha   90.00
_cell.angle_beta   90.00
_cell.angle_gamma   90.00
#
_symmetry.space_group_name_H-M   'P 1'
#
loop_
_entity.id
_entity.type
_entity.pdbx_description
1 polymer ?
#
loop_
_entity_poly.entity_id
_entity_poly.type
_entity_poly.pdbx_seq_one_letter_code
_entity_poly.pdbx_strand_id
1 'polypeptide(L)'
;MALNRDYIQNIRFDIQKKGYSTEQVDNFLDTILAEWDAVQKEMAELKANLEQYRSMERKLTNALVNAEETAENIVDKARERANGIIAEANAYAKTAAEKVEKEELSYRDECIKEREKYLYQANMLKDFTEEYKSRIRSDLAIFAQKFETVYSFDEGIAENNPKVMEIMKEDIGEPAVMEEPSVQKAEDLEERPETASEEEQDASVGEKQSEEAVEREPEAKEKSFDMEAIMQNLPENEDELKAMIDEIL
;
A
#
# COMPACT_ATOMS: atom_id res chain seq x y z
N MET A 1 -66.59 50.36 19.80
CA MET A 1 -65.66 51.08 20.71
C MET A 1 -65.04 50.05 21.60
N ALA A 2 -63.71 49.92 21.62
CA ALA A 2 -63.05 49.02 22.55
C ALA A 2 -63.11 49.64 23.96
N LEU A 3 -63.52 48.85 24.96
CA LEU A 3 -63.38 49.25 26.36
C LEU A 3 -61.88 49.44 26.64
N ASN A 4 -61.50 50.67 26.99
CA ASN A 4 -60.13 51.05 27.34
C ASN A 4 -60.12 51.49 28.82
N ARG A 5 -58.97 51.36 29.51
CA ARG A 5 -58.83 51.80 30.91
C ARG A 5 -59.42 53.18 31.17
N ASP A 6 -59.01 54.13 30.33
CA ASP A 6 -59.36 55.54 30.45
C ASP A 6 -60.85 55.77 30.17
N TYR A 7 -61.46 54.90 29.37
CA TYR A 7 -62.90 54.96 29.11
C TYR A 7 -63.70 54.51 30.33
N ILE A 8 -63.24 53.46 31.03
CA ILE A 8 -63.91 52.94 32.24
C ILE A 8 -63.73 53.91 33.41
N GLN A 9 -62.56 54.54 33.55
CA GLN A 9 -62.31 55.53 34.60
C GLN A 9 -63.10 56.84 34.44
N ASN A 10 -63.38 57.26 33.21
CA ASN A 10 -64.03 58.54 32.93
C ASN A 10 -65.53 58.42 32.62
N ILE A 11 -66.11 57.23 32.71
CA ILE A 11 -67.52 57.03 32.42
C ILE A 11 -68.38 57.68 33.51
N ARG A 12 -69.47 58.34 33.11
CA ARG A 12 -70.40 58.99 34.04
C ARG A 12 -71.81 58.44 33.84
N PHE A 13 -72.55 58.33 34.94
CA PHE A 13 -73.91 57.81 34.97
C PHE A 13 -74.88 58.85 35.52
N ASP A 14 -76.09 58.91 34.95
CA ASP A 14 -77.17 59.75 35.47
C ASP A 14 -77.83 59.10 36.70
N ILE A 15 -78.11 59.91 37.73
CA ILE A 15 -78.71 59.42 38.99
C ILE A 15 -80.24 59.35 38.84
N GLN A 16 -80.82 58.16 39.07
CA GLN A 16 -82.27 57.94 39.06
C GLN A 16 -82.79 57.47 40.43
N LYS A 17 -84.04 57.82 40.79
CA LYS A 17 -84.65 57.56 42.13
C LYS A 17 -84.74 56.08 42.56
N LYS A 18 -84.53 55.13 41.65
CA LYS A 18 -84.44 53.68 41.92
C LYS A 18 -83.18 53.05 41.28
N GLY A 19 -82.09 53.81 41.21
CA GLY A 19 -80.83 53.38 40.61
C GLY A 19 -79.96 52.52 41.54
N TYR A 20 -78.85 52.02 40.99
CA TYR A 20 -77.80 51.34 41.74
C TYR A 20 -77.08 52.31 42.70
N SER A 21 -76.55 51.79 43.80
CA SER A 21 -75.76 52.58 44.76
C SER A 21 -74.45 53.04 44.11
N THR A 22 -74.10 54.32 44.27
CA THR A 22 -72.87 54.90 43.73
C THR A 22 -71.63 54.17 44.24
N GLU A 23 -71.55 53.90 45.54
CA GLU A 23 -70.42 53.17 46.14
C GLU A 23 -70.27 51.74 45.58
N GLN A 24 -71.38 51.06 45.29
CA GLN A 24 -71.33 49.71 44.73
C GLN A 24 -70.87 49.72 43.27
N VAL A 25 -71.31 50.72 42.50
CA VAL A 25 -70.87 50.90 41.11
C VAL A 25 -69.38 51.26 41.07
N ASP A 26 -68.91 52.16 41.91
CA ASP A 26 -67.49 52.55 41.96
C ASP A 26 -66.60 51.37 42.36
N ASN A 27 -66.95 50.62 43.42
CA ASN A 27 -66.22 49.42 43.82
C ASN A 27 -66.17 48.35 42.70
N PHE A 28 -67.26 48.22 41.93
CA PHE A 28 -67.31 47.30 40.79
C PHE A 28 -66.43 47.77 39.64
N LEU A 29 -66.43 49.06 39.31
CA LEU A 29 -65.57 49.63 38.28
C LEU A 29 -64.08 49.51 38.64
N ASP A 30 -63.73 49.71 39.92
CA ASP A 30 -62.36 49.48 40.42
C ASP A 30 -61.94 48.02 40.27
N THR A 31 -62.86 47.08 40.54
CA THR A 31 -62.62 45.64 40.33
C THR A 31 -62.41 45.33 38.85
N ILE A 32 -63.24 45.87 37.95
CA ILE A 32 -63.07 45.71 36.50
C ILE A 32 -61.72 46.28 36.03
N LEU A 33 -61.31 47.44 36.55
CA LEU A 33 -60.04 48.05 36.19
C LEU A 33 -58.85 47.19 36.63
N ALA A 34 -58.91 46.61 37.83
CA ALA A 34 -57.89 45.70 38.33
C ALA A 34 -57.81 44.41 37.50
N GLU A 35 -58.95 43.81 37.16
CA GLU A 35 -59.00 42.63 36.29
C GLU A 35 -58.53 42.94 34.86
N TRP A 36 -58.89 44.10 34.32
CA TRP A 36 -58.43 44.53 32.99
C TRP A 36 -56.90 44.70 32.97
N ASP A 37 -56.31 45.33 33.98
CA ASP A 37 -54.85 45.45 34.12
C ASP A 37 -54.17 44.07 34.24
N ALA A 38 -54.75 43.15 35.02
CA ALA A 38 -54.25 41.79 35.16
C ALA A 38 -54.25 41.05 33.81
N VAL A 39 -55.37 41.10 33.07
CA VAL A 39 -55.50 40.47 31.75
C VAL A 39 -54.54 41.10 30.74
N GLN A 40 -54.35 42.43 30.77
CA GLN A 40 -53.38 43.09 29.87
C GLN A 40 -51.95 42.67 30.17
N LYS A 41 -51.59 42.52 31.44
CA LYS A 41 -50.28 42.04 31.87
C LYS A 41 -50.05 40.60 31.41
N GLU A 42 -51.02 39.71 31.65
CA GLU A 42 -50.96 38.33 31.18
C GLU A 42 -50.85 38.24 29.65
N MET A 43 -51.60 39.06 28.91
CA MET A 43 -51.50 39.17 27.46
C MET A 43 -50.10 39.59 27.01
N ALA A 44 -49.49 40.56 27.69
CA ALA A 44 -48.15 41.02 27.37
C ALA A 44 -47.10 39.92 27.65
N GLU A 45 -47.22 39.24 28.78
CA GLU A 45 -46.34 38.12 29.16
C GLU A 45 -46.47 36.94 28.18
N LEU A 46 -47.69 36.53 27.83
CA LEU A 46 -47.92 35.47 26.85
C LEU A 46 -47.35 35.83 25.48
N LYS A 47 -47.52 37.08 25.02
CA LYS A 47 -46.94 37.55 23.75
C LYS A 47 -45.42 37.53 23.78
N ALA A 48 -44.80 37.96 24.89
CA ALA A 48 -43.36 37.91 25.06
C ALA A 48 -42.83 36.47 25.04
N ASN A 49 -43.48 35.56 25.76
CA ASN A 49 -43.13 34.14 25.77
C ASN A 49 -43.28 33.52 24.38
N LEU A 50 -44.35 33.85 23.66
CA LEU A 50 -44.58 33.35 22.30
C LEU A 50 -43.50 33.82 21.32
N GLU A 51 -43.06 35.08 21.44
CA GLU A 51 -41.96 35.58 20.62
C GLU A 51 -40.62 34.92 20.99
N GLN A 52 -40.38 34.62 22.26
CA GLN A 52 -39.23 33.82 22.68
C GLN A 52 -39.24 32.42 22.07
N TYR A 53 -40.38 31.72 22.12
CA TYR A 53 -40.51 30.39 21.50
C TYR A 53 -40.28 30.44 19.99
N ARG A 54 -40.83 31.44 19.29
CA ARG A 54 -40.57 31.65 17.85
C ARG A 54 -39.11 31.96 17.55
N SER A 55 -38.43 32.70 18.41
CA SER A 55 -37.00 32.96 18.28
C SER A 55 -36.19 31.68 18.46
N MET A 56 -36.55 30.86 19.45
CA MET A 56 -35.91 29.58 19.72
C MET A 56 -36.14 28.57 18.59
N GLU A 57 -37.37 28.50 18.07
CA GLU A 57 -37.72 27.69 16.91
C GLU A 57 -36.85 28.07 15.70
N ARG A 58 -36.74 29.37 15.38
CA ARG A 58 -35.86 29.85 14.30
C ARG A 58 -34.38 29.46 14.50
N LYS A 59 -33.88 29.54 15.73
CA LYS A 59 -32.51 29.10 16.04
C LYS A 59 -32.35 27.60 15.84
N LEU A 60 -33.32 26.82 16.28
CA LEU A 60 -33.31 25.37 16.12
C LEU A 60 -33.38 24.97 14.65
N THR A 61 -34.26 25.58 13.86
CA THR A 61 -34.34 25.31 12.42
C THR A 61 -33.04 25.67 11.72
N ASN A 62 -32.42 26.80 12.06
CA ASN A 62 -31.11 27.17 11.50
C ASN A 62 -30.02 26.19 11.91
N ALA A 63 -30.02 25.74 13.17
CA ALA A 63 -29.07 24.73 13.63
C ALA A 63 -29.27 23.39 12.90
N LEU A 64 -30.51 22.99 12.62
CA LEU A 64 -30.82 21.78 11.86
C LEU A 64 -30.34 21.89 10.40
N VAL A 65 -30.62 23.00 9.73
CA VAL A 65 -30.16 23.23 8.35
C VAL A 65 -28.63 23.23 8.28
N ASN A 66 -27.97 23.90 9.22
CA ASN A 66 -26.52 23.90 9.29
C ASN A 66 -25.96 22.49 9.61
N ALA A 67 -26.63 21.72 10.47
CA ALA A 67 -26.23 20.35 10.78
C ALA A 67 -26.38 19.44 9.56
N GLU A 68 -27.45 19.61 8.78
CA GLU A 68 -27.68 18.88 7.53
C GLU A 68 -26.61 19.25 6.48
N GLU A 69 -26.37 20.54 6.25
CA GLU A 69 -25.34 21.01 5.32
C GLU A 69 -23.94 20.55 5.73
N THR A 70 -23.61 20.57 7.03
CA THR A 70 -22.32 20.07 7.51
C THR A 70 -22.21 18.56 7.38
N ALA A 71 -23.28 17.80 7.62
CA ALA A 71 -23.30 16.35 7.41
C ALA A 71 -23.09 16.00 5.93
N GLU A 72 -23.78 16.68 5.00
CA GLU A 72 -23.58 16.50 3.56
C GLU A 72 -22.14 16.80 3.17
N ASN A 73 -21.59 17.93 3.61
CA ASN A 73 -20.20 18.31 3.35
C ASN A 73 -19.19 17.28 3.89
N ILE A 74 -19.45 16.65 5.05
CA ILE A 74 -18.60 15.59 5.60
C ILE A 74 -18.66 14.35 4.70
N VAL A 75 -19.86 13.96 4.27
CA VAL A 75 -20.06 12.81 3.38
C VAL A 75 -19.35 13.03 2.04
N ASP A 76 -19.46 14.20 1.45
CA ASP A 76 -18.83 14.52 0.17
C ASP A 76 -17.31 14.55 0.27
N LYS A 77 -16.75 15.17 1.33
CA LYS A 77 -15.30 15.13 1.58
C LYS A 77 -14.79 13.72 1.84
N ALA A 78 -15.55 12.89 2.56
CA ALA A 78 -15.19 11.50 2.80
C ALA A 78 -15.19 10.70 1.48
N ARG A 79 -16.18 10.92 0.61
CA ARG A 79 -16.23 10.31 -0.73
C ARG A 79 -15.08 10.76 -1.60
N GLU A 80 -14.76 12.05 -1.62
CA GLU A 80 -13.63 12.59 -2.38
C GLU A 80 -12.31 11.98 -1.91
N ARG A 81 -12.06 11.93 -0.60
CA ARG A 81 -10.86 11.29 -0.03
C ARG A 81 -10.81 9.80 -0.34
N ALA A 82 -11.92 9.09 -0.21
CA ALA A 82 -11.98 7.66 -0.52
C ALA A 82 -11.66 7.41 -2.01
N ASN A 83 -12.23 8.20 -2.92
CA ASN A 83 -11.93 8.13 -4.34
C ASN A 83 -10.47 8.47 -4.64
N GLY A 84 -9.89 9.45 -3.93
CA GLY A 84 -8.47 9.78 -4.02
C GLY A 84 -7.58 8.61 -3.62
N ILE A 85 -7.85 7.99 -2.47
CA ILE A 85 -7.12 6.81 -1.98
C ILE A 85 -7.23 5.65 -2.97
N ILE A 86 -8.42 5.38 -3.50
CA ILE A 86 -8.63 4.32 -4.49
C ILE A 86 -7.84 4.62 -5.78
N ALA A 87 -7.87 5.86 -6.26
CA ALA A 87 -7.13 6.26 -7.45
C ALA A 87 -5.61 6.13 -7.26
N GLU A 88 -5.09 6.57 -6.12
CA GLU A 88 -3.68 6.46 -5.77
C GLU A 88 -3.25 5.00 -5.61
N ALA A 89 -4.03 4.18 -4.91
CA ALA A 89 -3.77 2.75 -4.75
C ALA A 89 -3.76 2.03 -6.10
N ASN A 90 -4.70 2.35 -7.00
CA ASN A 90 -4.75 1.79 -8.34
C ASN A 90 -3.55 2.24 -9.19
N ALA A 91 -3.15 3.50 -9.10
CA ALA A 91 -1.97 4.01 -9.80
C ALA A 91 -0.70 3.32 -9.30
N TYR A 92 -0.53 3.22 -7.98
CA TYR A 92 0.59 2.50 -7.38
C TYR A 92 0.61 1.03 -7.80
N ALA A 93 -0.51 0.32 -7.68
CA ALA A 93 -0.64 -1.08 -8.09
C ALA A 93 -0.29 -1.28 -9.57
N LYS A 94 -0.74 -0.37 -10.44
CA LYS A 94 -0.41 -0.40 -11.86
C LYS A 94 1.09 -0.21 -12.09
N THR A 95 1.72 0.78 -11.46
CA THR A 95 3.16 1.01 -11.61
C THR A 95 4.00 -0.14 -11.03
N ALA A 96 3.55 -0.76 -9.95
CA ALA A 96 4.20 -1.93 -9.36
C ALA A 96 4.11 -3.13 -10.31
N ALA A 97 2.93 -3.39 -10.87
CA ALA A 97 2.72 -4.46 -11.86
C ALA A 97 3.58 -4.24 -13.12
N GLU A 98 3.62 -3.02 -13.65
CA GLU A 98 4.45 -2.67 -14.83
C GLU A 98 5.95 -2.88 -14.55
N LYS A 99 6.42 -2.57 -13.33
CA LYS A 99 7.82 -2.83 -12.94
C LYS A 99 8.13 -4.32 -12.90
N VAL A 100 7.28 -5.10 -12.23
CA VAL A 100 7.45 -6.56 -12.14
C VAL A 100 7.41 -7.20 -13.52
N GLU A 101 6.46 -6.80 -14.38
CA GLU A 101 6.37 -7.30 -15.76
C GLU A 101 7.64 -6.97 -16.56
N LYS A 102 8.18 -5.76 -16.42
CA LYS A 102 9.41 -5.37 -17.10
C LYS A 102 10.62 -6.17 -16.60
N GLU A 103 10.72 -6.38 -15.29
CA GLU A 103 11.78 -7.19 -14.69
C GLU A 103 11.67 -8.66 -15.14
N GLU A 104 10.47 -9.23 -15.14
CA GLU A 104 10.20 -10.60 -15.61
C GLU A 104 10.60 -10.77 -17.08
N LEU A 105 10.22 -9.82 -17.94
CA LEU A 105 10.60 -9.84 -19.36
C LEU A 105 12.12 -9.78 -19.53
N SER A 106 12.81 -8.92 -18.76
CA SER A 106 14.26 -8.80 -18.83
C SER A 106 14.97 -10.09 -18.39
N TYR A 107 14.52 -10.70 -17.29
CA TYR A 107 15.05 -11.96 -16.79
C TYR A 107 14.80 -13.09 -17.79
N ARG A 108 13.60 -13.14 -18.37
CA ARG A 108 13.26 -14.12 -19.41
C ARG A 108 14.18 -14.00 -20.63
N ASP A 109 14.45 -12.78 -21.09
CA ASP A 109 15.35 -12.53 -22.22
C ASP A 109 16.78 -12.97 -21.91
N GLU A 110 17.26 -12.73 -20.69
CA GLU A 110 18.58 -13.20 -20.23
C GLU A 110 18.65 -14.74 -20.21
N CYS A 111 17.65 -15.41 -19.64
CA CYS A 111 17.58 -16.87 -19.66
C CYS A 111 17.55 -17.45 -21.07
N ILE A 112 16.85 -16.79 -22.01
CA ILE A 112 16.80 -17.22 -23.41
C ILE A 112 18.19 -17.10 -24.05
N LYS A 113 18.88 -15.96 -23.87
CA LYS A 113 20.24 -15.77 -24.41
C LYS A 113 21.22 -16.82 -23.86
N GLU A 114 21.13 -17.11 -22.57
CA GLU A 114 22.01 -18.10 -21.96
C GLU A 114 21.70 -19.52 -22.45
N ARG A 115 20.42 -19.87 -22.58
CA ARG A 115 19.98 -21.13 -23.20
C ARG A 115 20.49 -21.26 -24.64
N GLU A 116 20.39 -20.21 -25.45
CA GLU A 116 20.89 -20.20 -26.82
C GLU A 116 22.39 -20.42 -26.89
N LYS A 117 23.17 -19.80 -25.98
CA LYS A 117 24.61 -20.02 -25.86
C LYS A 117 24.94 -21.48 -25.56
N TYR A 118 24.25 -22.12 -24.60
CA TYR A 118 24.48 -23.53 -24.28
C TYR A 118 24.05 -24.45 -25.42
N LEU A 119 22.94 -24.15 -26.11
CA LEU A 119 22.52 -24.90 -27.30
C LEU A 119 23.56 -24.82 -28.41
N TYR A 120 24.13 -23.64 -28.65
CA TYR A 120 25.20 -23.46 -29.61
C TYR A 120 26.44 -24.30 -29.26
N GLN A 121 26.88 -24.26 -27.99
CA GLN A 121 28.01 -25.08 -27.53
C GLN A 121 27.73 -26.58 -27.66
N ALA A 122 26.54 -27.03 -27.28
CA ALA A 122 26.15 -28.43 -27.38
C ALA A 122 26.13 -28.91 -28.85
N ASN A 123 25.62 -28.09 -29.78
CA ASN A 123 25.65 -28.40 -31.20
C ASN A 123 27.08 -28.44 -31.75
N MET A 124 27.93 -27.47 -31.38
CA MET A 124 29.35 -27.48 -31.75
C MET A 124 30.07 -28.75 -31.27
N LEU A 125 29.83 -29.19 -30.03
CA LEU A 125 30.40 -30.43 -29.51
C LEU A 125 29.87 -31.65 -30.28
N LYS A 126 28.57 -31.67 -30.57
CA LYS A 126 27.95 -32.75 -31.34
C LYS A 126 28.59 -32.86 -32.72
N ASP A 127 28.72 -31.75 -33.44
CA ASP A 127 29.33 -31.73 -34.77
C ASP A 127 30.78 -32.19 -34.72
N PHE A 128 31.56 -31.70 -33.74
CA PHE A 128 32.93 -32.15 -33.51
C PHE A 128 33.02 -33.67 -33.28
N THR A 129 32.13 -34.24 -32.45
CA THR A 129 32.15 -35.68 -32.19
C THR A 129 31.82 -36.50 -33.43
N GLU A 130 30.89 -36.05 -34.28
CA GLU A 130 30.55 -36.74 -35.52
C GLU A 130 31.68 -36.64 -36.55
N GLU A 131 32.32 -35.48 -36.67
CA GLU A 131 33.53 -35.31 -37.49
C GLU A 131 34.68 -36.20 -37.00
N TYR A 132 34.94 -36.22 -35.69
CA TYR A 132 36.00 -37.03 -35.10
C TYR A 132 35.76 -38.54 -35.28
N LYS A 133 34.52 -39.01 -35.06
CA LYS A 133 34.11 -40.40 -35.34
C LYS A 133 34.30 -40.73 -36.82
N SER A 134 33.87 -39.85 -37.72
CA SER A 134 34.03 -40.03 -39.17
C SER A 134 35.51 -40.16 -39.54
N ARG A 135 36.37 -39.31 -38.96
CA ARG A 135 37.81 -39.35 -39.19
C ARG A 135 38.45 -40.64 -38.67
N ILE A 136 38.12 -41.09 -37.46
CA ILE A 136 38.59 -42.38 -36.94
C ILE A 136 38.14 -43.53 -37.85
N ARG A 137 36.88 -43.55 -38.28
CA ARG A 137 36.37 -44.59 -39.19
C ARG A 137 37.15 -44.59 -40.52
N SER A 138 37.45 -43.41 -41.06
CA SER A 138 38.26 -43.27 -42.27
C SER A 138 39.69 -43.76 -42.05
N ASP A 139 40.35 -43.33 -40.98
CA ASP A 139 41.74 -43.72 -40.66
C ASP A 139 41.84 -45.24 -40.43
N LEU A 140 40.86 -45.83 -39.73
CA LEU A 140 40.75 -47.28 -39.56
C LEU A 140 40.53 -48.01 -40.90
N ALA A 141 39.70 -47.47 -41.79
CA ALA A 141 39.48 -48.06 -43.11
C ALA A 141 40.76 -48.02 -43.97
N ILE A 142 41.50 -46.91 -43.95
CA ILE A 142 42.79 -46.77 -44.62
C ILE A 142 43.82 -47.73 -44.00
N PHE A 143 43.85 -47.84 -42.67
CA PHE A 143 44.74 -48.77 -41.99
C PHE A 143 44.43 -50.23 -42.35
N ALA A 144 43.15 -50.61 -42.34
CA ALA A 144 42.70 -51.94 -42.75
C ALA A 144 43.10 -52.23 -44.21
N GLN A 145 42.88 -51.29 -45.14
CA GLN A 145 43.31 -51.44 -46.53
C GLN A 145 44.83 -51.62 -46.66
N LYS A 146 45.63 -50.84 -45.90
CA LYS A 146 47.10 -51.00 -45.89
C LYS A 146 47.49 -52.38 -45.34
N PHE A 147 46.85 -52.84 -44.27
CA PHE A 147 47.08 -54.17 -43.71
C PHE A 147 46.78 -55.26 -44.73
N GLU A 148 45.66 -55.15 -45.44
CA GLU A 148 45.26 -56.09 -46.49
C GLU A 148 46.25 -56.07 -47.67
N THR A 149 46.77 -54.90 -48.05
CA THR A 149 47.83 -54.83 -49.08
C THR A 149 49.16 -55.44 -48.63
N VAL A 150 49.54 -55.30 -47.35
CA VAL A 150 50.76 -55.88 -46.78
C VAL A 150 50.65 -57.41 -46.68
N TYR A 151 49.47 -57.95 -46.35
CA TYR A 151 49.21 -59.39 -46.36
C TYR A 151 48.96 -59.96 -47.77
N SER A 152 48.56 -59.15 -48.75
CA SER A 152 48.47 -59.57 -50.15
C SER A 152 49.83 -59.61 -50.88
N PHE A 153 50.92 -59.21 -50.21
CA PHE A 153 52.28 -59.29 -50.75
C PHE A 153 53.06 -60.53 -50.26
N ASP A 154 52.40 -61.48 -49.59
CA ASP A 154 53.12 -62.61 -49.02
C ASP A 154 52.40 -63.97 -49.15
N GLU A 155 52.27 -64.43 -50.38
CA GLU A 155 52.16 -65.87 -50.69
C GLU A 155 53.57 -66.54 -50.78
N GLY A 156 54.65 -65.91 -50.30
CA GLY A 156 56.03 -66.35 -50.58
C GLY A 156 57.05 -66.38 -49.44
N ILE A 157 56.76 -65.87 -48.24
CA ILE A 157 57.75 -65.75 -47.14
C ILE A 157 57.22 -66.42 -45.86
N ALA A 158 56.43 -67.48 -45.98
CA ALA A 158 56.08 -68.33 -44.84
C ALA A 158 57.19 -69.36 -44.47
N GLU A 159 58.27 -69.48 -45.24
CA GLU A 159 59.20 -70.63 -45.08
C GLU A 159 60.51 -70.38 -44.31
N ASN A 160 60.95 -69.15 -44.01
CA ASN A 160 62.34 -68.99 -43.53
C ASN A 160 62.60 -68.02 -42.37
N ASN A 161 61.65 -67.79 -41.46
CA ASN A 161 61.99 -67.11 -40.22
C ASN A 161 61.24 -67.65 -38.98
N PRO A 162 61.87 -68.50 -38.15
CA PRO A 162 61.22 -69.14 -36.99
C PRO A 162 60.82 -68.16 -35.88
N LYS A 163 61.18 -66.88 -35.95
CA LYS A 163 60.80 -65.86 -34.96
C LYS A 163 59.40 -65.25 -35.15
N VAL A 164 58.76 -65.43 -36.31
CA VAL A 164 57.43 -64.84 -36.56
C VAL A 164 56.32 -65.65 -35.87
N MET A 165 56.50 -66.96 -35.71
CA MET A 165 55.55 -67.81 -34.96
C MET A 165 55.63 -67.66 -33.43
N GLU A 166 56.69 -67.05 -32.89
CA GLU A 166 56.88 -66.89 -31.45
C GLU A 166 56.13 -65.66 -30.91
N ILE A 167 56.04 -64.59 -31.72
CA ILE A 167 55.26 -63.38 -31.38
C ILE A 167 53.75 -63.64 -31.53
N MET A 168 53.34 -64.63 -32.31
CA MET A 168 51.93 -65.06 -32.42
C MET A 168 51.49 -66.03 -31.29
N LYS A 169 52.39 -66.45 -30.39
CA LYS A 169 52.10 -67.36 -29.27
C LYS A 169 52.20 -66.71 -27.90
N GLU A 170 52.59 -65.43 -27.81
CA GLU A 170 52.29 -64.66 -26.61
C GLU A 170 50.83 -64.26 -26.66
N ASP A 171 50.04 -64.94 -25.83
CA ASP A 171 48.69 -64.54 -25.47
C ASP A 171 48.68 -63.03 -25.21
N ILE A 172 48.15 -62.27 -26.15
CA ILE A 172 47.62 -60.94 -25.86
C ILE A 172 46.45 -61.24 -24.94
N GLY A 173 46.72 -61.15 -23.63
CA GLY A 173 45.72 -61.29 -22.59
C GLY A 173 44.47 -60.50 -22.95
N GLU A 174 43.31 -61.04 -22.55
CA GLU A 174 41.97 -60.54 -22.83
C GLU A 174 41.95 -59.02 -23.05
N PRO A 175 41.29 -58.52 -24.12
CA PRO A 175 41.16 -57.08 -24.31
C PRO A 175 40.55 -56.50 -23.04
N ALA A 176 41.33 -55.66 -22.34
CA ALA A 176 40.84 -54.97 -21.17
C ALA A 176 39.54 -54.27 -21.56
N VAL A 177 38.43 -54.74 -20.99
CA VAL A 177 37.14 -54.08 -21.10
C VAL A 177 37.37 -52.67 -20.57
N MET A 178 37.36 -51.67 -21.45
CA MET A 178 37.19 -50.30 -21.01
C MET A 178 35.79 -50.24 -20.40
N GLU A 179 35.70 -50.35 -19.08
CA GLU A 179 34.51 -49.94 -18.36
C GLU A 179 34.23 -48.49 -18.74
N GLU A 180 33.03 -48.23 -19.27
CA GLU A 180 32.52 -46.88 -19.42
C GLU A 180 32.66 -46.17 -18.06
N PRO A 181 33.21 -44.96 -17.98
CA PRO A 181 33.24 -44.26 -16.71
C PRO A 181 31.79 -44.02 -16.29
N SER A 182 31.37 -44.73 -15.25
CA SER A 182 30.10 -44.52 -14.59
C SER A 182 30.04 -43.07 -14.14
N VAL A 183 29.14 -42.28 -14.73
CA VAL A 183 28.79 -40.97 -14.23
C VAL A 183 28.15 -41.18 -12.86
N GLN A 184 28.97 -41.09 -11.81
CA GLN A 184 28.45 -40.99 -10.45
C GLN A 184 27.78 -39.63 -10.34
N LYS A 185 26.46 -39.68 -10.15
CA LYS A 185 25.56 -38.58 -9.83
C LYS A 185 26.12 -37.88 -8.59
N ALA A 186 26.65 -36.67 -8.76
CA ALA A 186 26.99 -35.78 -7.65
C ALA A 186 25.68 -35.19 -7.11
N GLU A 187 25.00 -35.98 -6.27
CA GLU A 187 24.08 -35.45 -5.26
C GLU A 187 24.89 -35.22 -3.98
N ASP A 188 24.59 -34.10 -3.32
CA ASP A 188 25.06 -33.64 -2.01
C ASP A 188 26.42 -32.92 -1.91
N LEU A 189 26.35 -31.60 -2.07
CA LEU A 189 27.16 -30.63 -1.30
C LEU A 189 26.26 -29.45 -0.90
N GLU A 190 25.39 -29.67 0.09
CA GLU A 190 24.99 -28.62 1.01
C GLU A 190 25.91 -28.69 2.23
N GLU A 191 26.77 -27.68 2.41
CA GLU A 191 26.87 -26.92 3.67
C GLU A 191 27.87 -25.77 3.52
N ARG A 192 27.39 -24.58 3.86
CA ARG A 192 28.08 -23.28 3.91
C ARG A 192 29.18 -23.32 4.98
N PRO A 193 30.22 -22.46 4.90
CA PRO A 193 30.18 -21.34 5.85
C PRO A 193 30.70 -20.00 5.30
N GLU A 194 30.25 -18.95 5.97
CA GLU A 194 30.70 -17.56 5.87
C GLU A 194 32.10 -17.35 6.43
N THR A 195 32.90 -16.47 5.80
CA THR A 195 33.88 -15.54 6.40
C THR A 195 34.32 -14.58 5.28
N ALA A 196 33.98 -13.29 5.28
CA ALA A 196 34.60 -12.18 6.03
C ALA A 196 35.95 -11.71 5.45
N SER A 197 35.92 -10.46 4.93
CA SER A 197 36.99 -9.43 4.84
C SER A 197 38.25 -9.74 4.01
N GLU A 198 38.95 -8.82 3.31
CA GLU A 198 39.26 -7.38 3.42
C GLU A 198 39.56 -6.83 1.99
N GLU A 199 39.13 -5.62 1.62
CA GLU A 199 39.94 -4.38 1.39
C GLU A 199 40.89 -4.45 0.16
N GLU A 200 41.09 -3.43 -0.70
CA GLU A 200 40.98 -1.98 -0.57
C GLU A 200 41.17 -1.29 -1.95
N GLN A 201 40.89 0.03 -1.99
CA GLN A 201 41.44 1.10 -2.88
C GLN A 201 40.84 1.29 -4.29
N ASP A 202 40.60 2.50 -4.81
CA ASP A 202 40.71 3.91 -4.38
C ASP A 202 40.12 4.81 -5.51
N ALA A 203 39.91 6.11 -5.23
CA ALA A 203 39.82 7.28 -6.14
C ALA A 203 38.50 8.09 -6.17
N SER A 204 38.32 8.92 -5.14
CA SER A 204 38.34 10.41 -5.15
C SER A 204 37.68 11.25 -6.29
N VAL A 205 37.17 12.42 -5.85
CA VAL A 205 36.88 13.73 -6.52
C VAL A 205 35.37 14.04 -6.60
N GLY A 206 34.81 15.16 -6.10
CA GLY A 206 35.31 16.36 -5.44
C GLY A 206 34.15 17.37 -5.25
N GLU A 207 34.20 18.18 -4.19
CA GLU A 207 33.27 19.28 -3.91
C GLU A 207 33.46 20.49 -4.86
N LYS A 208 32.37 21.22 -5.17
CA LYS A 208 32.17 22.66 -4.81
C LYS A 208 30.89 23.30 -5.40
N GLN A 209 30.11 23.92 -4.48
CA GLN A 209 29.51 25.28 -4.48
C GLN A 209 28.48 25.68 -5.58
N SER A 210 27.19 25.90 -5.23
CA SER A 210 26.50 27.18 -4.86
C SER A 210 26.54 28.25 -5.97
N GLU A 211 25.48 28.94 -6.40
CA GLU A 211 24.43 29.73 -5.72
C GLU A 211 23.28 30.04 -6.72
N GLU A 212 22.01 30.17 -6.28
CA GLU A 212 21.12 31.24 -6.74
C GLU A 212 19.89 31.39 -5.82
N ALA A 213 19.50 32.64 -5.55
CA ALA A 213 18.52 33.07 -4.56
C ALA A 213 17.07 33.06 -5.06
N VAL A 214 16.11 32.71 -4.20
CA VAL A 214 14.70 33.15 -4.30
C VAL A 214 14.09 33.32 -2.90
N GLU A 215 13.60 34.53 -2.61
CA GLU A 215 12.78 34.89 -1.45
C GLU A 215 11.39 34.23 -1.50
N ARG A 216 10.83 33.81 -0.34
CA ARG A 216 9.41 33.96 0.07
C ARG A 216 9.11 33.31 1.44
N GLU A 217 8.67 34.14 2.38
CA GLU A 217 7.70 34.00 3.51
C GLU A 217 7.41 32.67 4.25
N PRO A 218 6.98 32.72 5.53
CA PRO A 218 7.34 31.72 6.54
C PRO A 218 6.40 30.51 6.59
N GLU A 219 7.02 29.33 6.72
CA GLU A 219 6.37 28.03 6.88
C GLU A 219 5.70 27.85 8.25
N ALA A 220 4.50 27.28 8.21
CA ALA A 220 3.73 26.87 9.37
C ALA A 220 4.45 25.72 10.10
N LYS A 221 4.62 25.85 11.42
CA LYS A 221 5.20 24.83 12.29
C LYS A 221 4.39 23.53 12.21
N GLU A 222 4.97 22.51 11.58
CA GLU A 222 4.58 21.12 11.77
C GLU A 222 4.81 20.75 13.24
N LYS A 223 3.76 20.33 13.94
CA LYS A 223 3.91 19.72 15.26
C LYS A 223 4.49 18.33 15.06
N SER A 224 5.79 18.19 15.28
CA SER A 224 6.45 16.88 15.39
C SER A 224 5.81 16.09 16.53
N PHE A 225 5.49 14.84 16.24
CA PHE A 225 4.91 13.90 17.19
C PHE A 225 6.01 13.45 18.17
N ASP A 226 6.09 14.08 19.33
CA ASP A 226 7.07 13.74 20.38
C ASP A 226 6.64 12.48 21.13
N MET A 227 7.11 11.33 20.64
CA MET A 227 6.92 10.02 21.29
C MET A 227 7.46 10.00 22.73
N GLU A 228 8.47 10.83 23.03
CA GLU A 228 9.11 10.91 24.34
C GLU A 228 8.23 11.61 25.40
N ALA A 229 7.41 12.58 25.00
CA ALA A 229 6.45 13.24 25.88
C ALA A 229 5.25 12.34 26.24
N ILE A 230 4.89 11.41 25.33
CA ILE A 230 3.83 10.42 25.58
C ILE A 230 4.33 9.33 26.52
N MET A 231 5.58 8.89 26.37
CA MET A 231 6.16 7.85 27.21
C MET A 231 6.45 8.30 28.64
N GLN A 232 6.65 9.60 28.89
CA GLN A 232 6.84 10.15 30.24
C GLN A 232 5.55 10.32 31.04
N ASN A 233 4.38 10.33 30.38
CA ASN A 233 3.07 10.47 31.03
C ASN A 233 2.25 9.19 30.96
N LEU A 234 2.91 8.03 30.84
CA LEU A 234 2.24 6.75 30.93
C LEU A 234 1.78 6.52 32.38
N PRO A 235 0.49 6.33 32.64
CA PRO A 235 -0.02 6.11 34.00
C PRO A 235 0.58 4.81 34.56
N GLU A 236 1.25 4.91 35.71
CA GLU A 236 1.89 3.76 36.35
C GLU A 236 0.88 2.94 37.18
N ASN A 237 -0.29 3.53 37.50
CA ASN A 237 -1.33 2.91 38.34
C ASN A 237 -2.72 2.95 37.68
N GLU A 238 -3.54 1.92 37.93
CA GLU A 238 -4.91 1.82 37.40
C GLU A 238 -5.80 3.01 37.84
N ASP A 239 -5.55 3.60 39.00
CA ASP A 239 -6.29 4.76 39.51
C ASP A 239 -6.02 6.04 38.70
N GLU A 240 -4.79 6.21 38.19
CA GLU A 240 -4.40 7.36 37.35
C GLU A 240 -4.99 7.23 35.94
N LEU A 241 -5.01 6.01 35.40
CA LEU A 241 -5.61 5.71 34.11
C LEU A 241 -7.13 5.96 34.13
N LYS A 242 -7.78 5.68 35.27
CA LYS A 242 -9.20 5.94 35.48
C LYS A 242 -9.51 7.44 35.61
N ALA A 243 -8.67 8.20 36.31
CA ALA A 243 -8.81 9.65 36.43
C ALA A 243 -8.66 10.38 35.08
N MET A 244 -7.75 9.89 34.22
CA MET A 244 -7.54 10.46 32.88
C MET A 244 -8.73 10.19 31.93
N ILE A 245 -9.35 9.01 32.05
CA ILE A 245 -10.55 8.68 31.26
C ILE A 245 -11.75 9.54 31.67
N ASP A 246 -11.91 9.80 32.97
CA ASP A 246 -12.97 10.67 33.49
C ASP A 246 -12.78 12.16 33.13
N GLU A 247 -11.57 12.61 32.81
CA GLU A 247 -11.29 13.98 32.36
C GLU A 247 -11.53 14.17 30.84
N ILE A 248 -11.55 13.08 30.07
CA ILE A 248 -11.74 13.08 28.61
C ILE A 248 -13.22 12.87 28.22
N LEU A 249 -14.05 12.31 29.12
CA LEU A 249 -15.49 12.11 28.95
C LEU A 249 -16.34 13.29 29.46
#